data_AF-A0A914FT20-F1
#
_entry.id   AF-A0A914FT20-F1
#
_cell.length_a   1.000
_cell.length_b   1.000
_cell.length_c   1.000
_cell.angle_alpha   90.00
_cell.angle_beta   90.00
_cell.angle_gamma   90.00
#
_symmetry.space_group_name_H-M   'P 1'
#
loop_
_entity.id
_entity.type
_entity.pdbx_description
1 polymer ?
#
loop_
_entity_poly.entity_id
_entity_poly.type
_entity_poly.pdbx_seq_one_letter_code
_entity_poly.pdbx_strand_id
1 'polypeptide(L)'
;MITDYLGYGAAAAVIGATVYANLPLNLIVPNDKPTFKELADSKLVKITDEKTLNENEQIFAKDLLKENSVLIWAVRNPECPFCHEEAKNFDLIKDQLNAAGVKFIAIVDRMNGIKEFKKLFNGDIYYDRQVGNILNIS
;
A
#
# COMPACT_ATOMS: atom_id res chain seq x y z
N MET A 1 5.28 -16.47 -52.46
CA MET A 1 4.58 -17.37 -51.51
C MET A 1 5.21 -17.34 -50.13
N ILE A 2 6.42 -17.86 -49.88
CA ILE A 2 7.02 -17.89 -48.51
C ILE A 2 7.24 -16.48 -47.92
N THR A 3 7.66 -15.53 -48.75
CA THR A 3 7.85 -14.11 -48.39
C THR A 3 6.55 -13.40 -48.00
N ASP A 4 5.43 -13.78 -48.62
CA ASP A 4 4.12 -13.19 -48.34
C ASP A 4 3.61 -13.62 -46.96
N TYR A 5 3.77 -14.92 -46.62
CA TYR A 5 3.43 -15.45 -45.31
C TYR A 5 4.26 -14.83 -44.18
N LEU A 6 5.53 -14.53 -44.43
CA LEU A 6 6.39 -13.85 -43.47
C LEU A 6 5.93 -12.41 -43.23
N GLY A 7 5.49 -11.71 -44.28
CA GLY A 7 4.91 -10.37 -44.19
C GLY A 7 3.61 -10.33 -43.39
N TYR A 8 2.69 -11.26 -43.65
CA TYR A 8 1.44 -11.39 -42.89
C TYR A 8 1.70 -11.78 -41.42
N GLY A 9 2.67 -12.66 -41.17
CA GLY A 9 3.09 -13.02 -39.82
C GLY A 9 3.65 -11.84 -39.03
N ALA A 10 4.51 -11.03 -39.67
CA ALA A 10 5.05 -9.82 -39.05
C ALA A 10 3.95 -8.79 -38.76
N ALA A 11 3.01 -8.57 -39.69
CA ALA A 11 1.89 -7.66 -39.50
C ALA A 11 0.98 -8.09 -38.33
N ALA A 12 0.64 -9.39 -38.26
CA ALA A 12 -0.17 -9.93 -37.17
C ALA A 12 0.51 -9.77 -35.80
N ALA A 13 1.83 -10.00 -35.72
CA ALA A 13 2.58 -9.84 -34.49
C ALA A 13 2.60 -8.38 -33.99
N VAL A 14 2.81 -7.42 -34.88
CA VAL A 14 2.82 -5.98 -34.54
C VAL A 14 1.44 -5.53 -34.07
N ILE A 15 0.37 -5.95 -34.75
CA ILE A 15 -1.00 -5.62 -34.36
C ILE A 15 -1.33 -6.22 -32.99
N GLY A 16 -1.00 -7.50 -32.78
CA GLY A 16 -1.22 -8.19 -31.50
C GLY A 16 -0.49 -7.52 -30.34
N ALA A 17 0.78 -7.17 -30.51
CA ALA A 17 1.57 -6.49 -29.49
C ALA A 17 1.01 -5.09 -29.17
N THR A 18 0.56 -4.36 -30.19
CA THR A 18 -0.03 -3.02 -30.01
C THR A 18 -1.34 -3.10 -29.25
N VAL A 19 -2.21 -4.06 -29.59
CA VAL A 19 -3.47 -4.27 -28.86
C VAL A 19 -3.22 -4.70 -27.42
N TYR A 20 -2.28 -5.62 -27.20
CA TYR A 20 -1.94 -6.09 -25.85
C TYR A 20 -1.38 -4.97 -24.97
N ALA A 21 -0.48 -4.14 -25.50
CA ALA A 21 0.10 -3.02 -24.76
C ALA A 21 -0.90 -1.92 -24.38
N ASN A 22 -2.03 -1.83 -25.11
CA ASN A 22 -3.09 -0.84 -24.87
C ASN A 22 -4.35 -1.45 -24.21
N LEU A 23 -4.34 -2.76 -23.92
CA LEU A 23 -5.48 -3.40 -23.30
C LEU A 23 -5.57 -2.95 -21.83
N PRO A 24 -6.76 -2.59 -21.32
CA PRO A 24 -6.89 -2.25 -19.92
C PRO A 24 -6.52 -3.46 -19.04
N LEU A 25 -5.69 -3.20 -18.04
CA LEU A 25 -5.13 -4.23 -17.15
C LEU A 25 -6.18 -5.08 -16.43
N ASN A 26 -7.41 -4.57 -16.29
CA ASN A 26 -8.54 -5.28 -15.67
C ASN A 26 -9.01 -6.51 -16.46
N LEU A 27 -8.63 -6.66 -17.74
CA LEU A 27 -8.97 -7.82 -18.55
C LEU A 27 -7.96 -8.97 -18.43
N ILE A 28 -6.75 -8.67 -17.93
CA ILE A 28 -5.64 -9.63 -17.86
C ILE A 28 -5.32 -10.00 -16.41
N VAL A 29 -5.47 -9.04 -15.49
CA VAL A 29 -5.17 -9.22 -14.08
C VAL A 29 -6.49 -9.34 -13.30
N PRO A 30 -6.71 -10.44 -12.55
CA PRO A 30 -7.88 -10.54 -11.68
C PRO A 30 -7.86 -9.39 -10.66
N ASN A 31 -8.94 -8.63 -10.64
CA ASN A 31 -9.12 -7.49 -9.73
C ASN A 31 -9.94 -7.95 -8.52
N ASP A 32 -9.32 -8.77 -7.68
CA ASP A 32 -9.89 -9.12 -6.39
C ASP A 32 -9.76 -7.91 -5.48
N LYS A 33 -10.84 -7.12 -5.40
CA LYS A 33 -10.88 -5.95 -4.54
C LYS A 33 -10.94 -6.41 -3.09
N PRO A 34 -9.93 -6.11 -2.25
CA PRO A 34 -9.98 -6.36 -0.82
C PRO A 34 -11.26 -5.79 -0.18
N THR A 35 -11.94 -6.62 0.61
CA THR A 35 -13.19 -6.26 1.30
C THR A 35 -12.87 -5.65 2.68
N PHE A 36 -13.74 -4.75 3.18
CA PHE A 36 -13.60 -4.17 4.52
C PHE A 36 -13.47 -5.22 5.64
N LYS A 37 -14.06 -6.40 5.46
CA LYS A 37 -13.92 -7.52 6.39
C LYS A 37 -12.47 -8.02 6.48
N GLU A 38 -11.79 -8.15 5.36
CA GLU A 38 -10.40 -8.61 5.27
C GLU A 38 -9.43 -7.58 5.85
N LEU A 39 -9.75 -6.29 5.65
CA LEU A 39 -9.09 -5.17 6.31
C LEU A 39 -9.21 -5.24 7.83
N ALA A 40 -10.43 -5.40 8.34
CA ALA A 40 -10.72 -5.42 9.76
C ALA A 40 -10.06 -6.61 10.48
N ASP A 41 -9.93 -7.74 9.80
CA ASP A 41 -9.34 -8.97 10.32
C ASP A 41 -7.79 -8.99 10.26
N SER A 42 -7.18 -7.98 9.63
CA SER A 42 -5.72 -7.84 9.57
C SER A 42 -5.08 -7.67 10.95
N LYS A 43 -3.90 -8.28 11.12
CA LYS A 43 -3.13 -8.25 12.37
C LYS A 43 -1.97 -7.28 12.23
N LEU A 44 -2.01 -6.24 13.05
CA LEU A 44 -1.05 -5.16 13.03
C LEU A 44 -0.16 -5.22 14.26
N VAL A 45 1.12 -4.94 14.08
CA VAL A 45 2.09 -4.81 15.17
C VAL A 45 2.53 -3.37 15.26
N LYS A 46 2.39 -2.73 16.42
CA LYS A 46 2.86 -1.35 16.60
C LYS A 46 4.38 -1.31 16.55
N ILE A 47 4.92 -0.37 15.79
CA ILE A 47 6.37 -0.23 15.64
C ILE A 47 6.87 0.83 16.64
N THR A 48 7.34 0.38 17.79
CA THR A 48 8.00 1.22 18.79
C THR A 48 9.49 1.32 18.52
N ASP A 49 10.18 0.18 18.31
CA ASP A 49 11.60 0.09 18.01
C ASP A 49 11.90 -0.80 16.79
N GLU A 50 12.77 -0.33 15.89
CA GLU A 50 13.12 -0.96 14.60
C GLU A 50 13.66 -2.40 14.71
N LYS A 51 14.22 -2.76 15.87
CA LYS A 51 14.93 -4.02 16.08
C LYS A 51 14.10 -5.08 16.82
N THR A 52 12.98 -4.69 17.41
CA THR A 52 12.17 -5.56 18.26
C THR A 52 10.71 -5.32 17.93
N LEU A 53 10.20 -6.13 17.01
CA LEU A 53 8.76 -6.31 16.89
C LEU A 53 8.33 -7.13 18.11
N ASN A 54 7.60 -6.51 19.04
CA ASN A 54 7.00 -7.25 20.14
C ASN A 54 5.79 -8.00 19.59
N GLU A 55 5.99 -9.26 19.19
CA GLU A 55 4.94 -10.09 18.58
C GLU A 55 3.75 -10.34 19.52
N ASN A 56 3.92 -10.11 20.82
CA ASN A 56 2.85 -10.21 21.82
C ASN A 56 1.90 -9.00 21.82
N GLU A 57 2.27 -7.89 21.18
CA GLU A 57 1.46 -6.67 21.04
C GLU A 57 0.76 -6.61 19.67
N GLN A 58 0.26 -7.75 19.19
CA GLN A 58 -0.59 -7.79 18.00
C GLN A 58 -1.97 -7.22 18.33
N ILE A 59 -2.40 -6.27 17.52
CA ILE A 59 -3.74 -5.69 17.58
C ILE A 59 -4.47 -5.94 16.26
N PHE A 60 -5.79 -6.15 16.32
CA PHE A 60 -6.58 -6.24 15.10
C PHE A 60 -6.94 -4.85 14.59
N ALA A 61 -6.94 -4.66 13.27
CA ALA A 61 -7.35 -3.38 12.68
C ALA A 61 -8.80 -3.01 13.05
N LYS A 62 -9.69 -4.00 13.23
CA LYS A 62 -11.06 -3.75 13.71
C LYS A 62 -11.13 -3.04 15.05
N ASP A 63 -10.14 -3.24 15.93
CA ASP A 63 -10.14 -2.63 17.26
C ASP A 63 -9.69 -1.16 17.15
N LEU A 64 -8.70 -0.87 16.29
CA LEU A 64 -8.32 0.51 15.93
C LEU A 64 -9.47 1.29 15.30
N LEU A 65 -10.22 0.65 14.41
CA LEU A 65 -11.34 1.27 13.69
C LEU A 65 -12.57 1.53 14.57
N LYS A 66 -12.72 0.83 15.70
CA LYS A 66 -13.85 1.01 16.63
C LYS A 66 -13.62 2.12 17.63
N GLU A 67 -12.39 2.32 18.06
CA GLU A 67 -12.07 3.26 19.14
C GLU A 67 -12.13 4.72 18.68
N ASN A 68 -11.72 5.01 17.44
CA ASN A 68 -11.60 6.37 16.93
C ASN A 68 -11.99 6.46 15.45
N SER A 69 -12.28 7.67 14.97
CA SER A 69 -12.24 7.92 13.52
C SER A 69 -10.78 7.84 13.09
N VAL A 70 -10.41 6.82 12.31
CA VAL A 70 -9.01 6.59 11.93
C VAL A 70 -8.82 6.87 10.44
N LEU A 71 -7.83 7.68 10.12
CA LEU A 71 -7.29 7.80 8.78
C LEU A 71 -6.10 6.83 8.64
N ILE A 72 -6.23 5.87 7.74
CA ILE A 72 -5.21 4.85 7.47
C ILE A 72 -4.46 5.21 6.21
N TRP A 73 -3.14 5.35 6.31
CA TRP A 73 -2.26 5.49 5.17
C TRP A 73 -1.47 4.21 4.94
N ALA A 74 -1.71 3.56 3.81
CA ALA A 74 -1.04 2.34 3.43
C ALA A 74 0.27 2.68 2.68
N VAL A 75 1.42 2.35 3.27
CA VAL A 75 2.76 2.68 2.76
C VAL A 75 3.46 1.40 2.31
N ARG A 76 3.51 1.20 0.99
CA ARG A 76 4.13 0.01 0.37
C ARG A 76 5.66 0.00 0.44
N ASN A 77 6.28 1.18 0.41
CA ASN A 77 7.73 1.30 0.47
C ASN A 77 8.14 2.50 1.34
N PRO A 78 8.58 2.25 2.59
CA PRO A 78 9.06 3.32 3.48
C PRO A 78 10.31 4.04 2.95
N GLU A 79 11.05 3.48 1.98
CA GLU A 79 12.25 4.10 1.37
C GLU A 79 11.93 4.92 0.12
N CYS A 80 10.68 4.97 -0.32
CA CYS A 80 10.30 5.71 -1.53
C CYS A 80 10.43 7.22 -1.31
N PRO A 81 11.18 7.96 -2.15
CA PRO A 81 11.33 9.42 -2.01
C PRO A 81 10.00 10.17 -2.06
N PHE A 82 9.05 9.72 -2.89
CA PHE A 82 7.70 10.31 -2.92
C PHE A 82 6.95 10.06 -1.61
N CYS A 83 7.08 8.88 -1.01
CA CYS A 83 6.47 8.61 0.30
C CYS A 83 7.11 9.46 1.41
N HIS A 84 8.38 9.84 1.29
CA HIS A 84 9.04 10.75 2.22
C HIS A 84 8.53 12.18 2.10
N GLU A 85 8.28 12.65 0.88
CA GLU A 85 7.71 13.97 0.63
C GLU A 85 6.26 14.04 1.15
N GLU A 86 5.45 13.02 0.84
CA GLU A 86 4.08 12.92 1.35
C GLU A 86 4.03 12.87 2.87
N ALA A 87 4.93 12.12 3.53
CA ALA A 87 5.02 12.07 4.99
C ALA A 87 5.21 13.47 5.61
N LYS A 88 6.02 14.33 4.99
CA LYS A 88 6.22 15.72 5.44
C LYS A 88 4.97 16.56 5.22
N ASN A 89 4.25 16.35 4.13
CA ASN A 89 2.99 17.05 3.87
C ASN A 89 1.92 16.67 4.92
N PHE A 90 1.91 15.42 5.36
CA PHE A 90 1.00 14.96 6.40
C PHE A 90 1.23 15.63 7.76
N ASP A 91 2.47 15.97 8.10
CA ASP A 91 2.77 16.70 9.33
C ASP A 91 2.09 18.09 9.36
N LEU A 92 1.89 18.72 8.19
CA LEU A 92 1.20 20.02 8.09
C LEU A 92 -0.31 19.93 8.38
N ILE A 93 -0.94 18.79 8.04
CA ILE A 93 -2.39 18.59 8.23
C ILE A 93 -2.72 17.80 9.50
N LYS A 94 -1.72 17.26 10.19
CA LYS A 94 -1.88 16.47 11.40
C LYS A 94 -2.67 17.19 12.50
N ASP A 95 -2.37 18.46 12.73
CA ASP A 95 -3.07 19.23 13.77
C ASP A 95 -4.55 19.44 13.44
N GLN A 96 -4.88 19.57 12.15
CA GLN A 96 -6.27 19.66 11.70
C GLN A 96 -6.99 18.31 11.86
N LEU A 97 -6.33 17.20 11.56
CA LEU A 97 -6.87 15.86 11.78
C LEU A 97 -7.11 15.59 13.27
N ASN A 98 -6.16 15.96 14.13
CA ASN A 98 -6.29 15.84 15.58
C ASN A 98 -7.43 16.72 16.13
N ALA A 99 -7.57 17.95 15.64
CA ALA A 99 -8.67 18.84 16.01
C ALA A 99 -10.05 18.29 15.60
N ALA A 100 -10.10 17.53 14.50
CA ALA A 100 -11.30 16.80 14.07
C ALA A 100 -11.53 15.48 14.82
N GLY A 101 -10.66 15.11 15.77
CA GLY A 101 -10.74 13.83 16.49
C GLY A 101 -10.37 12.62 15.62
N VAL A 102 -9.68 12.84 14.50
CA VAL A 102 -9.25 11.79 13.59
C VAL A 102 -7.83 11.36 13.93
N LYS A 103 -7.66 10.09 14.31
CA LYS A 103 -6.34 9.51 14.56
C LYS A 103 -5.70 9.13 13.23
N PHE A 104 -4.49 9.60 12.99
CA PHE A 104 -3.75 9.29 11.77
C PHE A 104 -2.71 8.20 11.99
N ILE A 105 -2.78 7.12 11.21
CA ILE A 105 -1.89 5.96 11.32
C ILE A 105 -1.30 5.59 9.96
N ALA A 106 -0.04 5.15 9.96
CA ALA A 106 0.60 4.57 8.79
C ALA A 106 0.75 3.06 8.95
N ILE A 107 0.49 2.30 7.90
CA ILE A 107 0.67 0.84 7.86
C ILE A 107 1.72 0.49 6.81
N VAL A 108 2.76 -0.24 7.20
CA VAL A 108 3.90 -0.60 6.36
C VAL A 108 4.01 -2.12 6.18
N ASP A 109 4.40 -2.54 4.99
CA ASP A 109 4.68 -3.96 4.64
C ASP A 109 6.08 -4.43 5.03
N ARG A 110 7.00 -3.47 5.19
CA ARG A 110 8.44 -3.74 5.26
C ARG A 110 9.07 -2.93 6.37
N MET A 111 10.01 -3.57 7.06
CA MET A 111 10.78 -2.95 8.15
C MET A 111 11.96 -2.11 7.66
N ASN A 112 12.37 -2.29 6.40
CA ASN A 112 13.46 -1.53 5.80
C ASN A 112 13.07 -0.07 5.61
N GLY A 113 13.98 0.86 5.88
CA GLY A 113 13.74 2.30 5.76
C GLY A 113 12.86 2.95 6.84
N ILE A 114 12.33 2.17 7.80
CA ILE A 114 11.45 2.70 8.85
C ILE A 114 12.13 3.79 9.68
N LYS A 115 13.43 3.69 9.91
CA LYS A 115 14.20 4.69 10.69
C LYS A 115 14.08 6.09 10.13
N GLU A 116 14.21 6.21 8.83
CA GLU A 116 14.16 7.49 8.13
C GLU A 116 12.72 7.95 8.04
N PHE A 117 11.82 7.02 7.69
CA PHE A 117 10.39 7.29 7.62
C PHE A 117 9.81 7.79 8.95
N LYS A 118 10.17 7.19 10.08
CA LYS A 118 9.72 7.59 11.43
C LYS A 118 10.19 8.99 11.83
N LYS A 119 11.31 9.48 11.29
CA LYS A 119 11.76 10.85 11.53
C LYS A 119 10.96 11.88 10.73
N LEU A 120 10.38 11.45 9.61
CA LEU A 120 9.61 12.30 8.71
C LEU A 120 8.11 12.28 9.01
N PHE A 121 7.64 11.22 9.67
CA PHE A 121 6.23 10.97 9.92
C PHE A 121 5.95 11.02 11.42
N ASN A 122 5.21 12.04 11.87
CA ASN A 122 4.85 12.18 13.28
C ASN A 122 3.54 11.45 13.63
N GLY A 123 3.36 10.18 13.27
CA GLY A 123 2.17 9.39 13.59
C GLY A 123 2.50 8.00 14.14
N ASP A 124 1.46 7.25 14.51
CA ASP A 124 1.61 5.84 14.88
C ASP A 124 1.88 5.02 13.61
N ILE A 125 2.93 4.20 13.63
CA ILE A 125 3.30 3.31 12.52
C ILE A 125 3.05 1.86 12.95
N TYR A 126 2.37 1.12 12.08
CA TYR A 126 2.05 -0.29 12.28
C TYR A 126 2.63 -1.13 11.16
N TYR A 127 3.10 -2.31 11.51
CA TYR A 127 3.61 -3.30 10.57
C TYR A 127 2.52 -4.34 10.28
N ASP A 128 2.22 -4.56 9.01
CA ASP A 128 1.37 -5.66 8.55
C ASP A 128 2.26 -6.86 8.20
N ARG A 129 2.22 -7.90 9.03
CA ARG A 129 3.03 -9.11 8.84
C ARG A 129 2.44 -10.04 7.78
N GLN A 130 1.13 -10.01 7.60
CA GLN A 130 0.46 -10.84 6.61
C GLN A 130 0.35 -10.04 5.32
N VAL A 131 1.43 -10.12 4.53
CA VAL A 131 1.58 -9.47 3.22
C VAL A 131 0.28 -9.61 2.43
N GLY A 132 -0.42 -8.48 2.25
CA GLY A 132 -1.40 -8.33 1.16
C GLY A 132 -2.82 -7.91 1.52
N ASN A 133 -3.23 -7.76 2.77
CA ASN A 133 -4.63 -7.38 3.02
C ASN A 133 -4.89 -5.88 2.87
N ILE A 134 -3.97 -5.03 3.34
CA ILE A 134 -4.16 -3.56 3.31
C ILE A 134 -3.51 -2.93 2.07
N LEU A 135 -2.38 -3.47 1.61
CA LEU A 135 -1.59 -2.87 0.52
C LEU A 135 -1.95 -3.34 -0.89
N ASN A 136 -2.85 -4.32 -1.02
CA ASN A 136 -3.49 -4.64 -2.29
C ASN A 136 -4.74 -3.77 -2.58
N ILE A 137 -5.09 -2.83 -1.68
CA ILE A 137 -6.23 -1.91 -1.87
C ILE A 137 -5.85 -0.71 -2.75
N SER A 138 -4.56 -0.34 -2.77
CA SER A 138 -4.04 0.86 -3.45
C SER A 138 -3.66 0.62 -4.91
#